data_AF-A0A0L6UT15-F1
#
_entry.id   AF-A0A0L6UT15-F1
#
_cell.length_a   1.000
_cell.length_b   1.000
_cell.length_c   1.000
_cell.angle_alpha   90.00
_cell.angle_beta   90.00
_cell.angle_gamma   90.00
#
_symmetry.space_group_name_H-M   'P 1'
#
loop_
_entity.id
_entity.type
_entity.pdbx_description
1 polymer ?
#
loop_
_entity_poly.entity_id
_entity_poly.type
_entity_poly.pdbx_seq_one_letter_code
_entity_poly.pdbx_strand_id
1 'polypeptide(L)'
;MKLSEPGLAVSLNGIVVEHHSRFLTKRFGSPHKACYFLGAVIFTIGLIRDHYYKQAIQHQPTLTILDQTIVQLIAKASFAIGATLVITSMWSLGFTGTYLGDYFGILMPHMVHGFPFNLSSSPMYHGSTLCFLATALSYRSPAGLILTALVYIVYQIALRFEESLCHDVAHQID
;
A
#
# COMPACT_ATOMS: atom_id res chain seq x y z
N MET A 1 0.82 40.19 20.71
CA MET A 1 1.22 40.27 19.30
C MET A 1 2.28 39.21 19.04
N LYS A 2 1.84 38.00 18.66
CA LYS A 2 2.68 36.95 18.08
C LYS A 2 1.92 36.51 16.83
N LEU A 3 2.58 36.68 15.70
CA LEU A 3 2.01 36.59 14.36
C LEU A 3 1.43 35.20 14.12
N SER A 4 0.17 35.15 13.69
CA SER A 4 -0.40 33.97 13.05
C SER A 4 0.29 33.81 11.70
N GLU A 5 1.01 32.71 11.49
CA GLU A 5 1.46 32.34 10.16
C GLU A 5 0.26 31.82 9.35
N PRO A 6 -0.22 32.52 8.30
CA PRO A 6 -1.39 32.11 7.55
C PRO A 6 -1.08 31.04 6.48
N GLY A 7 0.15 30.51 6.47
CA GLY A 7 0.67 29.69 5.37
C GLY A 7 0.44 28.18 5.49
N LEU A 8 0.20 27.64 6.68
CA LEU A 8 0.13 26.19 6.89
C LEU A 8 -1.31 25.65 6.95
N ALA A 9 -2.28 26.49 7.31
CA ALA A 9 -3.70 26.11 7.42
C ALA A 9 -4.37 25.86 6.05
N VAL A 10 -3.73 26.26 4.95
CA VAL A 10 -4.25 26.08 3.58
C VAL A 10 -3.86 24.72 2.99
N SER A 11 -2.86 24.02 3.54
CA SER A 11 -2.40 22.73 2.99
C SER A 11 -3.12 21.49 3.55
N LEU A 12 -3.95 21.64 4.59
CA LEU A 12 -4.52 20.51 5.35
C LEU A 12 -6.02 20.25 5.10
N ASN A 13 -6.75 21.20 4.49
CA ASN A 13 -8.19 21.08 4.29
C ASN A 13 -8.61 20.26 3.05
N GLY A 14 -7.67 19.79 2.24
CA GLY A 14 -7.95 19.24 0.91
C GLY A 14 -8.03 17.72 0.78
N ILE A 15 -7.51 16.92 1.73
CA ILE A 15 -7.10 15.54 1.40
C ILE A 15 -7.75 14.45 2.28
N VAL A 16 -8.34 14.77 3.44
CA VAL A 16 -9.09 13.78 4.24
C VAL A 16 -10.59 13.85 3.95
N VAL A 17 -10.96 13.50 2.72
CA VAL A 17 -12.33 13.72 2.21
C VAL A 17 -13.37 12.83 2.89
N GLU A 18 -13.10 11.57 3.26
CA GLU A 18 -14.13 10.73 3.93
C GLU A 18 -14.30 11.06 5.42
N HIS A 19 -13.21 11.30 6.16
CA HIS A 19 -13.30 11.64 7.60
C HIS A 19 -14.16 12.89 7.83
N HIS A 20 -14.03 13.90 6.95
CA HIS A 20 -14.80 15.13 7.02
C HIS A 20 -16.13 15.09 6.25
N SER A 21 -16.20 14.52 5.04
CA SER A 21 -17.44 14.56 4.23
C SER A 21 -18.43 13.43 4.57
N ARG A 22 -17.92 12.30 5.07
CA ARG A 22 -18.64 11.04 5.30
C ARG A 22 -19.48 10.60 4.10
N PHE A 23 -19.06 10.90 2.87
CA PHE A 23 -19.88 10.71 1.68
C PHE A 23 -20.23 9.24 1.45
N LEU A 24 -19.23 8.35 1.49
CA LEU A 24 -19.45 6.92 1.30
C LEU A 24 -20.25 6.35 2.48
N THR A 25 -19.91 6.75 3.70
CA THR A 25 -20.65 6.36 4.91
C THR A 25 -22.13 6.76 4.83
N LYS A 26 -22.43 7.98 4.36
CA LYS A 26 -23.82 8.47 4.15
C LYS A 26 -24.53 7.68 3.05
N ARG A 27 -23.81 7.30 1.98
CA ARG A 27 -24.39 6.52 0.87
C ARG A 27 -24.74 5.08 1.26
N PHE A 28 -23.87 4.43 2.04
CA PHE A 28 -24.04 3.03 2.44
C PHE A 28 -24.70 2.85 3.82
N GLY A 29 -24.95 3.96 4.53
CA GLY A 29 -25.59 3.98 5.85
C GLY A 29 -24.78 3.35 6.98
N SER A 30 -23.55 2.92 6.73
CA SER A 30 -22.68 2.27 7.71
C SER A 30 -21.21 2.43 7.31
N PRO A 31 -20.32 2.85 8.23
CA PRO A 31 -18.88 2.95 7.98
C PRO A 31 -18.26 1.60 7.57
N HIS A 32 -18.69 0.50 8.20
CA HIS A 32 -18.21 -0.84 7.86
C HIS A 32 -18.60 -1.23 6.44
N LYS A 33 -19.87 -1.07 6.05
CA LYS A 33 -20.32 -1.41 4.69
C LYS A 33 -19.56 -0.60 3.63
N ALA A 34 -19.34 0.69 3.89
CA ALA A 34 -18.56 1.56 3.02
C ALA A 34 -17.09 1.12 2.90
N CYS A 35 -16.44 0.77 4.02
CA CYS A 35 -15.09 0.24 4.04
C CYS A 35 -14.98 -1.11 3.30
N TYR A 36 -15.90 -2.05 3.52
CA TYR A 36 -15.91 -3.33 2.79
C TYR A 36 -16.09 -3.13 1.28
N PHE A 37 -16.99 -2.22 0.89
CA PHE A 37 -17.16 -1.87 -0.53
C PHE A 37 -15.87 -1.27 -1.11
N LEU A 38 -15.28 -0.28 -0.44
CA LEU A 38 -14.03 0.33 -0.89
C LEU A 38 -12.91 -0.71 -0.98
N GLY A 39 -12.75 -1.57 0.02
CA GLY A 39 -11.76 -2.64 0.02
C GLY A 39 -11.94 -3.62 -1.14
N ALA A 40 -13.19 -4.00 -1.46
CA ALA A 40 -13.49 -4.82 -2.63
C ALA A 40 -13.09 -4.12 -3.94
N VAL A 41 -13.36 -2.80 -4.06
CA VAL A 41 -12.93 -2.00 -5.22
C VAL A 41 -11.40 -1.94 -5.32
N ILE A 42 -10.70 -1.60 -4.23
CA ILE A 42 -9.22 -1.51 -4.20
C ILE A 42 -8.60 -2.86 -4.57
N PHE A 43 -9.08 -3.95 -3.98
CA PHE A 43 -8.60 -5.29 -4.29
C PHE A 43 -8.82 -5.66 -5.76
N THR A 44 -10.00 -5.39 -6.29
CA THR A 44 -10.34 -5.68 -7.70
C THR A 44 -9.47 -4.87 -8.66
N ILE A 45 -9.29 -3.57 -8.40
CA ILE A 45 -8.38 -2.73 -9.19
C ILE A 45 -6.94 -3.24 -9.09
N GLY A 46 -6.52 -3.73 -7.91
CA GLY A 46 -5.24 -4.40 -7.71
C GLY A 46 -5.06 -5.61 -8.62
N LEU A 47 -6.06 -6.50 -8.69
CA LEU A 47 -6.03 -7.67 -9.59
C LEU A 47 -5.92 -7.25 -11.07
N ILE A 48 -6.68 -6.23 -11.47
CA ILE A 48 -6.65 -5.70 -12.84
C ILE A 48 -5.27 -5.10 -13.15
N ARG A 49 -4.71 -4.30 -12.24
CA ARG A 49 -3.36 -3.73 -12.38
C ARG A 49 -2.32 -4.82 -12.55
N ASP A 50 -2.35 -5.86 -11.71
CA ASP A 50 -1.36 -6.93 -11.75
C ASP A 50 -1.48 -7.75 -13.04
N HIS A 51 -2.70 -7.95 -13.54
CA HIS A 51 -2.96 -8.57 -14.85
C HIS A 51 -2.33 -7.77 -15.99
N TYR A 52 -2.62 -6.47 -16.08
CA TYR A 52 -2.08 -5.61 -17.15
C TYR A 52 -0.58 -5.39 -17.00
N TYR A 53 -0.06 -5.29 -15.78
CA TYR A 53 1.38 -5.23 -15.50
C TYR A 53 2.09 -6.45 -16.10
N LYS A 54 1.59 -7.65 -15.79
CA LYS A 54 2.15 -8.91 -16.30
C LYS A 54 2.08 -8.95 -17.83
N GLN A 55 0.93 -8.61 -18.42
CA GLN A 55 0.79 -8.56 -19.88
C GLN A 55 1.77 -7.56 -20.52
N ALA A 56 1.95 -6.39 -19.92
CA ALA A 56 2.84 -5.37 -20.43
C ALA A 56 4.29 -5.85 -20.45
N ILE A 57 4.79 -6.43 -19.36
CA ILE A 57 6.19 -6.88 -19.29
C ILE A 57 6.48 -8.14 -20.12
N GLN A 58 5.46 -8.97 -20.38
CA GLN A 58 5.59 -10.19 -21.18
C GLN A 58 5.96 -9.92 -22.64
N HIS A 59 5.53 -8.78 -23.18
CA HIS A 59 5.75 -8.42 -24.58
C HIS A 59 6.92 -7.43 -24.76
N GLN A 60 7.70 -7.18 -23.71
CA GLN A 60 8.85 -6.26 -23.75
C GLN A 60 10.15 -7.00 -24.04
N PRO A 61 11.17 -6.31 -24.61
CA PRO A 61 12.50 -6.88 -24.78
C PRO A 61 13.08 -7.36 -23.46
N THR A 62 13.72 -8.53 -23.46
CA THR A 62 14.37 -9.11 -22.29
C THR A 62 15.85 -8.73 -22.20
N LEU A 63 16.40 -8.64 -21.00
CA LEU A 63 17.84 -8.47 -20.79
C LEU A 63 18.54 -9.82 -20.57
N THR A 64 19.51 -10.16 -21.40
CA THR A 64 20.28 -11.41 -21.31
C THR A 64 21.03 -11.56 -19.98
N ILE A 65 21.47 -10.46 -19.37
CA ILE A 65 22.13 -10.52 -18.04
C ILE A 65 21.20 -11.05 -16.94
N LEU A 66 19.88 -10.93 -17.12
CA LEU A 66 18.88 -11.46 -16.19
C LEU A 66 18.56 -12.94 -16.47
N ASP A 67 19.05 -13.50 -17.58
CA ASP A 67 18.86 -14.90 -17.95
C ASP A 67 19.90 -15.80 -17.30
N GLN A 68 19.99 -15.72 -15.97
CA GLN A 68 20.88 -16.55 -15.18
C GLN A 68 20.07 -17.32 -14.14
N THR A 69 20.45 -18.58 -13.90
CA THR A 69 19.79 -19.42 -12.89
C THR A 69 19.75 -18.74 -11.52
N ILE A 70 20.83 -18.05 -11.14
CA ILE A 70 20.89 -17.31 -9.88
C ILE A 70 19.83 -16.20 -9.80
N VAL A 71 19.59 -15.47 -10.91
CA VAL A 71 18.57 -14.42 -10.97
C VAL A 71 17.17 -15.01 -10.82
N GLN A 72 16.91 -16.18 -11.41
CA GLN A 72 15.64 -16.89 -11.27
C GLN A 72 15.41 -17.43 -9.85
N LEU A 73 16.49 -17.83 -9.15
CA LEU A 73 16.42 -18.19 -7.72
C LEU A 73 16.13 -16.98 -6.85
N ILE A 74 16.79 -15.84 -7.11
CA ILE A 74 16.51 -14.57 -6.43
C ILE A 74 15.04 -14.18 -6.65
N ALA A 75 14.53 -14.28 -7.87
CA ALA A 75 13.13 -13.99 -8.18
C ALA A 75 12.16 -14.81 -7.32
N LYS A 76 12.37 -16.14 -7.24
CA LYS A 76 11.55 -17.03 -6.41
C LYS A 76 11.65 -16.70 -4.91
N ALA A 77 12.85 -16.43 -4.42
CA ALA A 77 13.07 -16.05 -3.03
C ALA A 77 12.39 -14.71 -2.69
N SER A 78 12.56 -13.70 -3.56
CA SER A 78 11.88 -12.41 -3.43
C SER A 78 10.36 -12.56 -3.42
N PHE A 79 9.79 -13.41 -4.28
CA PHE A 79 8.35 -13.68 -4.27
C PHE A 79 7.90 -14.34 -2.97
N ALA A 80 8.60 -15.37 -2.51
CA ALA A 80 8.25 -16.08 -1.29
C ALA A 80 8.29 -15.16 -0.06
N ILE A 81 9.35 -14.35 0.07
CA ILE A 81 9.49 -13.36 1.15
C ILE A 81 8.39 -12.30 1.02
N GLY A 82 8.22 -11.76 -0.19
CA GLY A 82 7.25 -10.69 -0.45
C GLY A 82 5.81 -11.11 -0.15
N ALA A 83 5.40 -12.27 -0.67
CA ALA A 83 4.08 -12.84 -0.42
C ALA A 83 3.87 -13.16 1.07
N THR A 84 4.90 -13.67 1.75
CA THR A 84 4.83 -13.91 3.21
C THR A 84 4.55 -12.61 3.94
N LEU A 85 5.32 -11.55 3.68
CA LEU A 85 5.12 -10.25 4.32
C LEU A 85 3.73 -9.69 4.04
N VAL A 86 3.23 -9.74 2.80
CA VAL A 86 1.90 -9.24 2.46
C VAL A 86 0.81 -10.03 3.19
N ILE A 87 0.85 -11.36 3.11
CA ILE A 87 -0.20 -12.22 3.68
C ILE A 87 -0.22 -12.09 5.20
N THR A 88 0.94 -12.12 5.87
CA THR A 88 0.97 -12.00 7.33
C THR A 88 0.66 -10.58 7.80
N SER A 89 0.96 -9.54 7.01
CA SER A 89 0.46 -8.18 7.29
C SER A 89 -1.06 -8.12 7.24
N MET A 90 -1.67 -8.63 6.16
CA MET A 90 -3.13 -8.65 6.01
C MET A 90 -3.81 -9.47 7.10
N TRP A 91 -3.19 -10.58 7.51
CA TRP A 91 -3.68 -11.40 8.62
C TRP A 91 -3.70 -10.61 9.93
N SER A 92 -2.60 -9.91 10.24
CA SER A 92 -2.48 -9.19 11.51
C SER A 92 -3.32 -7.91 11.57
N LEU A 93 -3.50 -7.20 10.44
CA LEU A 93 -4.35 -6.00 10.36
C LEU A 93 -5.84 -6.34 10.18
N GLY A 94 -6.16 -7.51 9.64
CA GLY A 94 -7.49 -7.83 9.17
C GLY A 94 -7.91 -7.00 7.96
N PHE A 95 -9.14 -7.22 7.48
CA PHE A 95 -9.64 -6.58 6.27
C PHE A 95 -9.74 -5.05 6.41
N THR A 96 -10.37 -4.56 7.48
CA THR A 96 -10.58 -3.12 7.68
C THR A 96 -9.26 -2.38 7.96
N GLY A 97 -8.33 -2.99 8.70
CA GLY A 97 -7.00 -2.40 8.90
C GLY A 97 -6.17 -2.36 7.61
N THR A 98 -6.42 -3.28 6.67
CA THR A 98 -5.74 -3.30 5.36
C THR A 98 -6.33 -2.28 4.37
N TYR A 99 -7.65 -2.11 4.38
CA TYR A 99 -8.37 -1.32 3.37
C TYR A 99 -8.94 -0.01 3.93
N LEU A 100 -8.07 0.79 4.56
CA LEU A 100 -8.34 2.18 4.97
C LEU A 100 -9.53 2.34 5.93
N GLY A 101 -9.72 1.41 6.87
CA GLY A 101 -10.79 1.46 7.86
C GLY A 101 -10.75 2.70 8.76
N ASP A 102 -9.55 3.21 9.04
CA ASP A 102 -9.28 4.46 9.76
C ASP A 102 -9.95 5.68 9.10
N TYR A 103 -10.03 5.74 7.77
CA TYR A 103 -10.74 6.80 7.04
C TYR A 103 -12.26 6.80 7.32
N PHE A 104 -12.79 5.65 7.72
CA PHE A 104 -14.18 5.46 8.13
C PHE A 104 -14.37 5.54 9.66
N GLY A 105 -13.30 5.82 10.42
CA GLY A 105 -13.31 5.81 11.89
C GLY A 105 -13.30 4.40 12.51
N ILE A 106 -12.95 3.37 11.73
CA ILE A 106 -12.81 1.99 12.22
C ILE A 106 -11.36 1.80 12.66
N LEU A 107 -11.07 2.20 13.90
CA LEU A 107 -9.72 2.14 14.45
C LEU A 107 -9.42 0.78 15.06
N MET A 108 -8.17 0.34 14.93
CA MET A 108 -7.69 -0.82 15.65
C MET A 108 -7.53 -0.49 17.14
N PRO A 109 -7.86 -1.42 18.05
CA PRO A 109 -7.78 -1.16 19.50
C PRO A 109 -6.34 -1.01 20.02
N HIS A 110 -5.36 -1.53 19.27
CA HIS A 110 -3.94 -1.41 19.59
C HIS A 110 -3.11 -1.46 18.31
N MET A 111 -1.91 -0.90 18.38
CA MET A 111 -0.92 -1.06 17.33
C MET A 111 -0.42 -2.50 17.24
N VAL A 112 -0.26 -3.00 16.02
CA VAL A 112 0.26 -4.33 15.76
C VAL A 112 1.78 -4.30 15.84
N HIS A 113 2.35 -5.04 16.80
CA HIS A 113 3.81 -5.15 16.99
C HIS A 113 4.39 -6.52 16.64
N GLY A 114 3.54 -7.53 16.38
CA GLY A 114 3.97 -8.89 16.02
C GLY A 114 4.49 -9.00 14.59
N PHE A 115 4.88 -10.20 14.17
CA PHE A 115 5.29 -10.44 12.78
C PHE A 115 4.16 -10.09 11.79
N PRO A 116 4.46 -9.39 10.68
CA PRO A 116 5.77 -8.91 10.22
C PRO A 116 6.13 -7.47 10.67
N PHE A 117 5.30 -6.83 11.49
CA PHE A 117 5.48 -5.45 11.95
C PHE A 117 6.62 -5.26 12.96
N ASN A 118 7.13 -6.35 13.56
CA ASN A 118 8.36 -6.31 14.34
C ASN A 118 9.63 -6.14 13.49
N LEU A 119 9.56 -6.40 12.18
CA LEU A 119 10.71 -6.29 11.27
C LEU A 119 10.74 -4.96 10.51
N SER A 120 9.57 -4.37 10.27
CA SER A 120 9.39 -3.16 9.47
C SER A 120 8.10 -2.47 9.87
N SER A 121 8.04 -1.14 9.78
CA SER A 121 6.82 -0.37 9.99
C SER A 121 5.77 -0.56 8.88
N SER A 122 6.23 -0.87 7.66
CA SER A 122 5.39 -0.99 6.46
C SER A 122 5.62 -2.30 5.68
N PRO A 123 5.53 -3.46 6.34
CA PRO A 123 5.90 -4.76 5.77
C PRO A 123 5.09 -5.14 4.53
N MET A 124 3.81 -4.73 4.44
CA MET A 124 2.98 -4.96 3.26
C MET A 124 3.52 -4.24 2.01
N TYR A 125 3.99 -2.99 2.17
CA TYR A 125 4.55 -2.20 1.07
C TYR A 125 5.88 -2.77 0.58
N HIS A 126 6.76 -3.16 1.50
CA HIS A 126 8.00 -3.86 1.17
C HIS A 126 7.74 -5.22 0.52
N GLY A 127 6.79 -5.98 1.06
CA GLY A 127 6.41 -7.29 0.51
C GLY A 127 5.86 -7.19 -0.91
N SER A 128 4.96 -6.24 -1.15
CA SER A 128 4.43 -5.97 -2.49
C SER A 128 5.52 -5.56 -3.47
N THR A 129 6.45 -4.69 -3.07
CA THR A 129 7.60 -4.30 -3.90
C THR A 129 8.45 -5.51 -4.28
N LEU A 130 8.70 -6.43 -3.35
CA LEU A 130 9.42 -7.67 -3.61
C LEU A 130 8.67 -8.59 -4.58
N CYS A 131 7.34 -8.63 -4.55
CA CYS A 131 6.53 -9.36 -5.53
C CYS A 131 6.64 -8.76 -6.94
N PHE A 132 6.63 -7.43 -7.07
CA PHE A 132 6.89 -6.74 -8.35
C PHE A 132 8.30 -7.05 -8.86
N LEU A 133 9.32 -6.93 -8.00
CA LEU A 133 10.70 -7.25 -8.33
C LEU A 133 10.85 -8.70 -8.80
N ALA A 134 10.27 -9.65 -8.06
CA ALA A 134 10.29 -11.06 -8.41
C ALA A 134 9.67 -11.31 -9.78
N THR A 135 8.56 -10.65 -10.08
CA THR A 135 7.88 -10.78 -11.37
C THR A 135 8.75 -10.22 -12.49
N ALA A 136 9.33 -9.03 -12.31
CA ALA A 136 10.25 -8.43 -13.27
C ALA A 136 11.47 -9.31 -13.58
N LEU A 137 12.09 -9.88 -12.55
CA LEU A 137 13.24 -10.79 -12.69
C LEU A 137 12.85 -12.12 -13.36
N SER A 138 11.69 -12.67 -13.01
CA SER A 138 11.18 -13.91 -13.63
C SER A 138 10.98 -13.75 -15.14
N TYR A 139 10.45 -12.58 -15.56
CA TYR A 139 10.26 -12.22 -16.96
C TYR A 139 11.49 -11.60 -17.63
N ARG A 140 12.62 -11.46 -16.91
CA ARG A 140 13.87 -10.84 -17.42
C ARG A 140 13.62 -9.46 -18.01
N SER A 141 12.65 -8.73 -17.45
CA SER A 141 12.09 -7.52 -18.06
C SER A 141 12.73 -6.26 -17.47
N PRO A 142 13.56 -5.51 -18.22
CA PRO A 142 14.04 -4.18 -17.80
C PRO A 142 12.91 -3.20 -17.53
N ALA A 143 11.86 -3.21 -18.36
CA ALA A 143 10.67 -2.40 -18.12
C ALA A 143 10.00 -2.77 -16.79
N GLY A 144 9.94 -4.06 -16.45
CA GLY A 144 9.47 -4.55 -15.15
C GLY A 144 10.30 -4.03 -13.98
N LEU A 145 11.63 -3.91 -14.13
CA LEU A 145 12.52 -3.36 -13.09
C LEU A 145 12.28 -1.87 -12.88
N ILE A 146 12.12 -1.10 -13.96
CA ILE A 146 11.79 0.33 -13.90
C ILE A 146 10.43 0.52 -13.21
N LEU A 147 9.43 -0.27 -13.59
CA LEU A 147 8.11 -0.22 -12.97
C LEU A 147 8.16 -0.62 -11.49
N THR A 148 8.97 -1.60 -11.11
CA THR A 148 9.22 -1.94 -9.70
C THR A 148 9.76 -0.74 -8.93
N ALA A 149 10.75 -0.03 -9.48
CA ALA A 149 11.32 1.16 -8.85
C ALA A 149 10.28 2.28 -8.73
N LEU A 150 9.46 2.48 -9.76
CA LEU A 150 8.36 3.45 -9.73
C LEU A 150 7.34 3.11 -8.63
N VAL A 151 6.91 1.85 -8.54
CA VAL A 151 6.00 1.38 -7.49
C VAL A 151 6.59 1.63 -6.11
N TYR A 152 7.88 1.33 -5.91
CA TYR A 152 8.55 1.62 -4.66
C TYR A 152 8.51 3.11 -4.31
N ILE A 153 8.79 4.00 -5.27
CA ILE A 153 8.71 5.45 -5.05
C ILE A 153 7.29 5.87 -4.66
N VAL A 154 6.27 5.37 -5.37
CA VAL A 154 4.86 5.65 -5.05
C VAL A 154 4.52 5.18 -3.64
N TYR A 155 5.01 4.01 -3.23
CA TYR A 155 4.82 3.52 -1.86
C TYR A 155 5.51 4.39 -0.81
N GLN A 156 6.72 4.87 -1.07
CA GLN A 156 7.39 5.80 -0.15
C GLN A 156 6.63 7.13 -0.03
N ILE A 157 6.02 7.60 -1.11
CA ILE A 157 5.16 8.79 -1.08
C ILE A 157 3.88 8.50 -0.28
N ALA A 158 3.21 7.37 -0.55
CA ALA A 158 1.99 6.97 0.16
C ALA A 158 2.21 6.84 1.68
N LEU A 159 3.32 6.22 2.08
CA LEU A 159 3.67 6.08 3.49
C LEU A 159 3.81 7.42 4.22
N ARG A 160 4.37 8.45 3.57
CA ARG A 160 4.45 9.79 4.18
C ARG A 160 3.07 10.38 4.47
N PHE A 161 2.08 10.11 3.61
CA PHE A 161 0.71 10.54 3.83
C PHE A 161 0.03 9.73 4.93
N GLU A 162 0.22 8.40 4.95
CA GLU A 162 -0.35 7.53 5.99
C GLU A 162 0.21 7.85 7.38
N GLU A 163 1.51 8.05 7.49
CA GLU A 163 2.16 8.43 8.75
C GLU A 163 1.62 9.78 9.28
N SER A 164 1.46 10.76 8.40
CA SER A 164 0.89 12.06 8.77
C SER A 164 -0.55 11.93 9.28
N LEU A 165 -1.39 11.13 8.61
CA LEU A 165 -2.77 10.93 9.00
C LEU A 165 -2.90 10.19 10.34
N CYS A 166 -2.13 9.12 10.53
CA CYS A 166 -2.16 8.33 11.75
C CYS A 166 -1.76 9.17 12.97
N HIS A 167 -0.77 10.04 12.82
CA HIS A 167 -0.38 11.00 13.84
C HIS A 167 -1.53 11.97 14.19
N ASP A 168 -2.18 12.55 13.19
CA ASP A 168 -3.28 13.52 13.41
C ASP A 168 -4.51 12.89 14.09
N VAL A 169 -4.84 11.64 13.76
CA VAL A 169 -5.95 10.91 14.40
C VAL A 169 -5.63 10.58 15.85
N ALA A 170 -4.37 10.23 16.18
CA ALA A 170 -3.98 9.93 17.55
C ALA A 170 -4.16 11.16 18.48
N HIS A 171 -3.79 12.36 18.02
CA HIS A 171 -3.98 13.61 18.78
C HIS A 171 -5.44 14.05 18.97
N GLN A 172 -6.39 13.49 18.22
CA GLN A 172 -7.82 13.80 18.40
C GLN A 172 -8.51 12.94 19.47
N ILE A 173 -7.83 11.88 19.95
CA ILE A 173 -8.38 10.92 20.91
C ILE A 173 -7.86 11.17 22.33
N ASP A 174 -6.81 11.99 22.49
CA ASP A 174 -6.27 12.51 23.76
C ASP A 174 -6.94 13.85 24.17
#